data_AF-A0A7Y9G8U4-F1
#
_entry.id   AF-A0A7Y9G8U4-F1
#
_cell.length_a   1.000
_cell.length_b   1.000
_cell.length_c   1.000
_cell.angle_alpha   90.00
_cell.angle_beta   90.00
_cell.angle_gamma   90.00
#
_symmetry.space_group_name_H-M   'P 1'
#
loop_
_entity.id
_entity.type
_entity.pdbx_description
1 polymer ?
#
loop_
_entity_poly.entity_id
_entity_poly.type
_entity_poly.pdbx_seq_one_letter_code
_entity_poly.pdbx_strand_id
1 'polypeptide(L)'
;MPSPAVFDLDDPGMRDVLGHSHWHPDIPGVAEVITGGSVRMESPGREPGGGILLCGPLVVVGAEPGDVIVVDVLAVGRPGGGHDAGGHPGIIGCAPPDPVAVPGEARGRDVGGCLIAPLTAGSRLLLPVHVRGAKLSVGDLHFPRRGAYDCGEPGVSGWIDLRVSLTRRGVERFRVTGPMLMPDPSPRLL
;
A
#
# COMPACT_ATOMS: atom_id res chain seq x y z
N MET A 1 -11.62 -12.57 32.59
CA MET A 1 -11.81 -11.51 31.58
C MET A 1 -10.42 -11.14 31.07
N PRO A 2 -9.97 -11.63 29.91
CA PRO A 2 -8.67 -11.20 29.40
C PRO A 2 -8.79 -9.75 28.89
N SER A 3 -7.80 -8.94 29.28
CA SER A 3 -7.63 -7.53 28.94
C SER A 3 -7.56 -7.30 27.42
N PRO A 4 -8.02 -6.16 26.87
CA PRO A 4 -7.75 -5.82 25.49
C PRO A 4 -6.22 -5.77 25.29
N ALA A 5 -5.73 -6.41 24.23
CA ALA A 5 -4.32 -6.45 23.90
C ALA A 5 -3.79 -5.02 23.73
N VAL A 6 -3.06 -4.55 24.75
CA VAL A 6 -2.24 -3.35 24.66
C VAL A 6 -1.00 -3.76 23.89
N PHE A 7 -0.76 -3.08 22.78
CA PHE A 7 0.48 -3.17 22.02
C PHE A 7 1.65 -2.82 22.94
N ASP A 8 2.57 -3.77 23.17
CA ASP A 8 3.79 -3.57 23.94
C ASP A 8 4.93 -3.23 22.98
N LEU A 9 5.55 -2.06 23.18
CA LEU A 9 6.61 -1.51 22.32
C LEU A 9 8.01 -2.00 22.70
N ASP A 10 8.16 -2.73 23.81
CA ASP A 10 9.46 -3.18 24.35
C ASP A 10 9.74 -4.69 24.11
N ASP A 11 8.90 -5.39 23.33
CA ASP A 11 9.14 -6.79 22.95
C ASP A 11 10.36 -6.91 21.99
N PRO A 12 11.43 -7.64 22.36
CA PRO A 12 12.61 -7.83 21.51
C PRO A 12 12.34 -8.58 20.19
N GLY A 13 11.14 -9.13 19.98
CA GLY A 13 10.65 -9.61 18.67
C GLY A 13 10.33 -8.49 17.67
N MET A 14 10.27 -7.22 18.10
CA MET A 14 9.92 -6.05 17.28
C MET A 14 11.10 -5.46 16.47
N ARG A 15 12.15 -6.25 16.20
CA ARG A 15 13.20 -5.87 15.23
C ARG A 15 12.81 -6.12 13.77
N ASP A 16 11.76 -6.92 13.56
CA ASP A 16 11.05 -7.02 12.29
C ASP A 16 9.76 -6.21 12.43
N VAL A 17 9.52 -5.21 11.57
CA VAL A 17 8.26 -4.44 11.62
C VAL A 17 7.12 -5.38 11.22
N LEU A 18 6.45 -5.96 12.23
CA LEU A 18 5.29 -6.83 12.04
C LEU A 18 4.19 -6.04 11.32
N GLY A 19 3.78 -6.49 10.14
CA GLY A 19 2.70 -5.86 9.38
C GLY A 19 1.37 -5.86 10.16
N HIS A 20 0.42 -5.04 9.71
CA HIS A 20 -0.93 -4.98 10.29
C HIS A 20 -1.96 -5.65 9.37
N SER A 21 -3.04 -6.17 9.93
CA SER A 21 -4.10 -6.89 9.19
C SER A 21 -5.38 -6.09 9.02
N HIS A 22 -5.41 -4.84 9.48
CA HIS A 22 -6.62 -4.02 9.53
C HIS A 22 -6.32 -2.59 9.14
N TRP A 23 -7.26 -1.95 8.48
CA TRP A 23 -7.22 -0.53 8.17
C TRP A 23 -7.92 0.26 9.25
N HIS A 24 -7.22 1.20 9.88
CA HIS A 24 -7.81 2.08 10.88
C HIS A 24 -7.03 3.40 10.97
N PRO A 25 -7.71 4.56 11.15
CA PRO A 25 -7.08 5.87 11.27
C PRO A 25 -6.09 5.98 12.44
N ASP A 26 -6.24 5.18 13.50
CA ASP A 26 -5.40 5.30 14.72
C ASP A 26 -4.19 4.38 14.73
N ILE A 27 -4.00 3.50 13.74
CA ILE A 27 -2.78 2.67 13.67
C ILE A 27 -1.58 3.62 13.56
N PRO A 28 -0.58 3.52 14.46
CA PRO A 28 0.56 4.43 14.46
C PRO A 28 1.37 4.25 13.17
N GLY A 29 1.92 5.36 12.66
CA GLY A 29 2.85 5.29 11.54
C GLY A 29 4.14 4.59 11.95
N VAL A 30 4.69 3.77 11.06
CA VAL A 30 5.97 3.06 11.29
C VAL A 30 7.16 3.79 10.67
N ALA A 31 6.90 4.67 9.71
CA ALA A 31 7.88 5.51 9.05
C ALA A 31 7.21 6.75 8.43
N GLU A 32 8.01 7.76 8.09
CA GLU A 32 7.56 8.98 7.45
C GLU A 32 8.22 9.19 6.09
N VAL A 33 7.52 9.81 5.15
CA VAL A 33 8.03 10.24 3.86
C VAL A 33 7.56 11.65 3.54
N ILE A 34 8.46 12.48 3.02
CA ILE A 34 8.13 13.81 2.49
C ILE A 34 7.70 13.70 1.02
N THR A 35 6.98 14.70 0.52
CA THR A 35 6.60 14.74 -0.91
C THR A 35 7.83 14.65 -1.82
N GLY A 36 7.75 13.81 -2.85
CA GLY A 36 8.85 13.47 -3.77
C GLY A 36 9.81 12.40 -3.23
N GLY A 37 9.69 12.03 -1.95
CA GLY A 37 10.50 10.99 -1.33
C GLY A 37 10.15 9.59 -1.83
N SER A 38 11.12 8.68 -1.72
CA SER A 38 10.96 7.26 -2.05
C SER A 38 11.28 6.37 -0.86
N VAL A 39 10.58 5.24 -0.77
CA VAL A 39 10.76 4.25 0.30
C VAL A 39 10.68 2.85 -0.28
N ARG A 40 11.49 1.94 0.27
CA ARG A 40 11.32 0.50 0.10
C ARG A 40 10.46 -0.03 1.25
N MET A 41 9.41 -0.76 0.91
CA MET A 41 8.56 -1.43 1.88
C MET A 41 8.70 -2.94 1.70
N GLU A 42 8.98 -3.65 2.78
CA GLU A 42 9.03 -5.11 2.80
C GLU A 42 7.66 -5.65 3.20
N SER A 43 7.09 -6.48 2.34
CA SER A 43 5.80 -7.11 2.58
C SER A 43 6.02 -8.56 2.99
N PRO A 44 5.47 -9.01 4.13
CA PRO A 44 5.42 -10.42 4.44
C PRO A 44 4.50 -11.15 3.44
N GLY A 45 4.73 -12.46 3.31
CA GLY A 45 3.84 -13.34 2.57
C GLY A 45 2.63 -13.72 3.41
N ARG A 46 1.61 -14.26 2.75
CA ARG A 46 0.42 -14.76 3.42
C ARG A 46 0.64 -16.21 3.89
N GLU A 47 0.57 -16.41 5.19
CA GLU A 47 0.59 -17.75 5.78
C GLU A 47 -0.69 -18.54 5.44
N PRO A 48 -0.61 -19.88 5.34
CA PRO A 48 -1.78 -20.73 5.07
C PRO A 48 -2.91 -20.50 6.09
N GLY A 49 -4.09 -20.13 5.61
CA GLY A 49 -5.25 -19.83 6.46
C GLY A 49 -5.20 -18.48 7.19
N GLY A 50 -4.12 -17.70 7.03
CA GLY A 50 -4.00 -16.34 7.54
C GLY A 50 -4.76 -15.32 6.68
N GLY A 51 -5.04 -14.14 7.25
CA GLY A 51 -5.53 -12.97 6.51
C GLY A 51 -4.40 -12.25 5.77
N ILE A 52 -4.72 -11.17 5.04
CA ILE A 52 -3.70 -10.33 4.43
C ILE A 52 -2.95 -9.55 5.52
N LEU A 53 -1.62 -9.49 5.39
CA LEU A 53 -0.76 -8.59 6.17
C LEU A 53 -0.29 -7.43 5.29
N LEU A 54 -0.32 -6.24 5.86
CA LEU A 54 0.02 -4.99 5.22
C LEU A 54 1.29 -4.43 5.88
N CYS A 55 2.22 -3.96 5.06
CA CYS A 55 3.34 -3.17 5.53
C CYS A 55 2.98 -1.67 5.52
N GLY A 56 3.42 -0.95 6.55
CA GLY A 56 3.00 0.42 6.87
C GLY A 56 2.31 0.50 8.23
N PRO A 57 1.58 1.58 8.53
CA PRO A 57 1.34 2.73 7.66
C PRO A 57 2.58 3.62 7.49
N LEU A 58 2.89 3.97 6.24
CA LEU A 58 3.78 5.05 5.89
C LEU A 58 3.04 6.39 6.00
N VAL A 59 3.56 7.29 6.82
CA VAL A 59 3.01 8.63 7.02
C VAL A 59 3.60 9.58 5.97
N VAL A 60 2.72 10.19 5.17
CA VAL A 60 3.08 11.23 4.20
C VAL A 60 3.03 12.58 4.90
N VAL A 61 4.20 13.16 5.15
CA VAL A 61 4.34 14.40 5.93
C VAL A 61 3.54 15.54 5.28
N GLY A 62 2.66 16.15 6.06
CA GLY A 62 1.83 17.29 5.64
C GLY A 62 0.58 16.94 4.84
N ALA A 63 0.30 15.66 4.58
CA ALA A 63 -0.94 15.24 3.95
C ALA A 63 -2.13 15.42 4.89
N GLU A 64 -3.20 16.06 4.41
CA GLU A 64 -4.44 16.27 5.17
C GLU A 64 -5.66 15.74 4.38
N PRO A 65 -6.79 15.44 5.05
CA PRO A 65 -8.00 15.01 4.38
C PRO A 65 -8.42 15.95 3.23
N GLY A 66 -8.75 15.39 2.07
CA GLY A 66 -9.08 16.13 0.85
C GLY A 66 -7.90 16.38 -0.09
N ASP A 67 -6.66 16.08 0.35
CA ASP A 67 -5.51 15.97 -0.53
C ASP A 67 -5.53 14.65 -1.34
N VAL A 68 -4.64 14.53 -2.32
CA VAL A 68 -4.38 13.29 -3.05
C VAL A 68 -2.90 12.99 -2.98
N ILE A 69 -2.53 11.75 -2.65
CA ILE A 69 -1.16 11.29 -2.85
C ILE A 69 -1.06 10.60 -4.22
N VAL A 70 0.03 10.91 -4.93
CA VAL A 70 0.44 10.25 -6.16
C VAL A 70 1.51 9.26 -5.78
N VAL A 71 1.26 7.98 -6.07
CA VAL A 71 2.17 6.87 -5.77
C VAL A 71 2.69 6.31 -7.07
N ASP A 72 4.00 6.42 -7.29
CA ASP A 72 4.70 5.73 -8.38
C ASP A 72 5.25 4.41 -7.86
N VAL A 73 4.91 3.31 -8.53
CA VAL A 73 5.55 2.01 -8.29
C VAL A 73 6.87 2.01 -9.06
N LEU A 74 7.99 2.15 -8.35
CA LEU A 74 9.32 2.23 -8.97
C LEU A 74 9.86 0.85 -9.34
N ALA A 75 9.71 -0.10 -8.43
CA ALA A 75 10.17 -1.48 -8.61
C ALA A 75 9.45 -2.41 -7.62
N VAL A 76 9.35 -3.68 -7.98
CA VAL A 76 8.86 -4.76 -7.11
C VAL A 76 9.81 -5.93 -7.27
N GLY A 77 10.07 -6.66 -6.18
CA GLY A 77 10.96 -7.81 -6.25
C GLY A 77 10.74 -8.84 -5.18
N ARG A 78 11.28 -10.03 -5.46
CA ARG A 78 11.19 -11.20 -4.60
C ARG A 78 12.16 -11.08 -3.42
N PRO A 79 11.98 -11.89 -2.36
CA PRO A 79 12.94 -11.96 -1.26
C PRO A 79 14.33 -12.31 -1.81
N GLY A 80 15.39 -11.73 -1.23
CA GLY A 80 16.76 -11.94 -1.70
C GLY A 80 17.20 -11.02 -2.86
N GLY A 81 16.41 -10.01 -3.22
CA GLY A 81 16.89 -8.84 -3.98
C GLY A 81 16.66 -8.86 -5.50
N GLY A 82 16.03 -9.89 -6.06
CA GLY A 82 15.71 -9.95 -7.49
C GLY A 82 14.50 -9.08 -7.85
N HIS A 83 14.67 -8.12 -8.77
CA HIS A 83 13.57 -7.37 -9.37
C HIS A 83 12.69 -8.29 -10.23
N ASP A 84 11.37 -8.11 -10.20
CA ASP A 84 10.42 -8.85 -11.02
C ASP A 84 9.51 -7.87 -11.78
N ALA A 85 9.59 -7.89 -13.11
CA ALA A 85 8.83 -6.98 -13.97
C ALA A 85 7.32 -7.23 -13.93
N GLY A 86 6.89 -8.44 -13.56
CA GLY A 86 5.48 -8.78 -13.35
C GLY A 86 5.03 -8.58 -11.90
N GLY A 87 5.96 -8.29 -10.99
CA GLY A 87 5.68 -8.08 -9.58
C GLY A 87 4.75 -6.89 -9.34
N HIS A 88 3.73 -7.05 -8.51
CA HIS A 88 2.79 -6.00 -8.17
C HIS A 88 2.11 -6.26 -6.80
N PRO A 89 1.58 -5.23 -6.13
CA PRO A 89 0.80 -5.41 -4.92
C PRO A 89 -0.62 -5.88 -5.24
N GLY A 90 -1.09 -6.85 -4.46
CA GLY A 90 -2.48 -7.26 -4.43
C GLY A 90 -3.37 -6.17 -3.84
N ILE A 91 -2.84 -5.39 -2.89
CA ILE A 91 -3.56 -4.28 -2.24
C ILE A 91 -2.64 -3.11 -1.85
N ILE A 92 -3.08 -1.88 -2.10
CA ILE A 92 -2.37 -0.64 -1.69
C ILE A 92 -3.36 0.51 -1.48
N GLY A 93 -3.27 1.24 -0.37
CA GLY A 93 -4.23 2.31 -0.09
C GLY A 93 -3.93 3.15 1.14
N CYS A 94 -4.71 4.21 1.31
CA CYS A 94 -4.70 5.06 2.50
C CYS A 94 -5.65 4.49 3.58
N ALA A 95 -5.38 4.82 4.84
CA ALA A 95 -6.32 4.51 5.92
C ALA A 95 -7.66 5.23 5.69
N PRO A 96 -8.79 4.57 6.00
CA PRO A 96 -10.11 5.17 5.89
C PRO A 96 -10.33 6.13 7.08
N PRO A 97 -11.32 7.03 7.00
CA PRO A 97 -11.68 7.90 8.12
C PRO A 97 -12.55 7.19 9.17
N ASP A 98 -13.04 5.99 8.87
CA ASP A 98 -13.96 5.24 9.72
C ASP A 98 -13.27 4.79 11.03
N PRO A 99 -13.88 5.02 12.20
CA PRO A 99 -13.35 4.55 13.50
C PRO A 99 -13.50 3.04 13.73
N VAL A 100 -14.10 2.30 12.79
CA VAL A 100 -14.17 0.84 12.84
C VAL A 100 -13.03 0.25 12.01
N ALA A 101 -12.24 -0.61 12.64
CA ALA A 101 -11.16 -1.31 11.97
C ALA A 101 -11.72 -2.23 10.86
N VAL A 102 -11.27 -2.02 9.62
CA VAL A 102 -11.69 -2.81 8.46
C VAL A 102 -10.63 -3.88 8.18
N PRO A 103 -10.97 -5.18 8.11
CA PRO A 103 -10.00 -6.22 7.75
C PRO A 103 -9.30 -5.91 6.40
N GLY A 104 -8.04 -6.34 6.27
CA GLY A 104 -7.15 -6.04 5.14
C GLY A 104 -7.83 -6.21 3.78
N GLU A 105 -8.33 -7.41 3.52
CA GLU A 105 -9.03 -7.80 2.29
C GLU A 105 -10.39 -7.12 2.07
N ALA A 106 -11.03 -6.62 3.13
CA ALA A 106 -12.41 -6.13 3.06
C ALA A 106 -12.54 -4.75 2.40
N ARG A 107 -11.42 -4.03 2.17
CA ARG A 107 -11.42 -2.73 1.46
C ARG A 107 -11.71 -2.86 -0.03
N GLY A 108 -11.55 -4.03 -0.62
CA GLY A 108 -11.95 -4.28 -2.01
C GLY A 108 -11.42 -3.23 -3.00
N ARG A 109 -12.34 -2.60 -3.75
CA ARG A 109 -12.05 -1.56 -4.75
C ARG A 109 -11.92 -0.14 -4.20
N ASP A 110 -12.07 0.06 -2.89
CA ASP A 110 -11.85 1.37 -2.24
C ASP A 110 -10.36 1.70 -2.12
N VAL A 111 -9.49 0.74 -2.47
CA VAL A 111 -8.04 0.82 -2.50
C VAL A 111 -7.51 0.27 -3.82
N GLY A 112 -6.26 0.60 -4.15
CA GLY A 112 -5.59 0.09 -5.34
C GLY A 112 -5.17 -1.38 -5.20
N GLY A 113 -4.79 -1.99 -6.32
CA GLY A 113 -4.26 -3.35 -6.39
C GLY A 113 -5.02 -4.23 -7.39
N CYS A 114 -4.90 -5.54 -7.23
CA CYS A 114 -5.36 -6.57 -8.17
C CYS A 114 -6.84 -6.48 -8.56
N LEU A 115 -7.71 -5.97 -7.68
CA LEU A 115 -9.14 -5.82 -7.99
C LEU A 115 -9.44 -4.71 -9.00
N ILE A 116 -8.47 -3.84 -9.27
CA ILE A 116 -8.57 -2.74 -10.23
C ILE A 116 -7.66 -3.01 -11.43
N ALA A 117 -6.36 -3.17 -11.18
CA ALA A 117 -5.35 -3.47 -12.19
C ALA A 117 -4.05 -3.94 -11.50
N PRO A 118 -3.26 -4.82 -12.14
CA PRO A 118 -1.92 -5.15 -11.64
C PRO A 118 -1.02 -3.91 -11.71
N LEU A 119 -0.59 -3.41 -10.54
CA LEU A 119 0.22 -2.19 -10.41
C LEU A 119 1.72 -2.52 -10.47
N THR A 120 2.20 -2.91 -11.66
CA THR A 120 3.62 -3.25 -11.87
C THR A 120 4.53 -2.02 -11.88
N ALA A 121 5.84 -2.21 -11.86
CA ALA A 121 6.83 -1.13 -11.97
C ALA A 121 6.56 -0.21 -13.18
N GLY A 122 6.51 1.09 -12.92
CA GLY A 122 6.08 2.14 -13.86
C GLY A 122 4.62 2.57 -13.71
N SER A 123 3.82 1.84 -12.93
CA SER A 123 2.43 2.24 -12.65
C SER A 123 2.38 3.48 -11.75
N ARG A 124 1.39 4.34 -12.01
CA ARG A 124 1.09 5.53 -11.19
C ARG A 124 -0.34 5.49 -10.69
N LEU A 125 -0.51 5.60 -9.38
CA LEU A 125 -1.80 5.58 -8.71
C LEU A 125 -2.08 6.90 -7.99
N LEU A 126 -3.30 7.41 -8.10
CA LEU A 126 -3.82 8.51 -7.29
C LEU A 126 -4.68 7.91 -6.18
N LEU A 127 -4.34 8.23 -4.94
CA LEU A 127 -5.09 7.81 -3.76
C LEU A 127 -5.64 9.03 -3.01
N PRO A 128 -6.95 9.11 -2.77
CA PRO A 128 -7.52 10.16 -1.94
C PRO A 128 -7.03 10.02 -0.49
N VAL A 129 -6.74 11.16 0.13
CA VAL A 129 -6.36 11.23 1.55
C VAL A 129 -7.61 11.49 2.37
N HIS A 130 -7.88 10.61 3.33
CA HIS A 130 -9.04 10.72 4.23
C HIS A 130 -8.65 11.03 5.67
N VAL A 131 -7.38 10.82 6.03
CA VAL A 131 -6.84 11.01 7.38
C VAL A 131 -5.52 11.76 7.30
N ARG A 132 -5.14 12.42 8.40
CA ARG A 132 -3.82 13.08 8.50
C ARG A 132 -2.70 12.09 8.22
N GLY A 133 -1.75 12.51 7.41
CA GLY A 133 -0.59 11.71 7.03
C GLY A 133 -0.89 10.63 6.00
N ALA A 134 -2.13 10.53 5.47
CA ALA A 134 -2.62 9.48 4.57
C ALA A 134 -2.61 8.06 5.12
N LYS A 135 -1.57 7.67 5.88
CA LYS A 135 -1.35 6.34 6.45
C LYS A 135 -1.40 5.27 5.36
N LEU A 136 -0.48 5.39 4.39
CA LEU A 136 -0.38 4.51 3.23
C LEU A 136 0.12 3.13 3.65
N SER A 137 -0.60 2.07 3.26
CA SER A 137 -0.15 0.69 3.46
C SER A 137 -0.26 -0.10 2.16
N VAL A 138 0.58 -1.12 2.04
CA VAL A 138 0.66 -2.02 0.88
C VAL A 138 0.92 -3.45 1.34
N GLY A 139 0.44 -4.44 0.60
CA GLY A 139 0.72 -5.83 0.93
C GLY A 139 0.26 -6.79 -0.15
N ASP A 140 0.27 -8.08 0.21
CA ASP A 140 -0.18 -9.18 -0.66
C ASP A 140 0.54 -9.15 -2.01
N LEU A 141 1.88 -9.23 -2.04
CA LEU A 141 2.64 -9.09 -3.29
C LEU A 141 2.52 -10.34 -4.17
N HIS A 142 2.26 -10.13 -5.46
CA HIS A 142 2.06 -11.19 -6.44
C HIS A 142 3.17 -11.15 -7.49
N PHE A 143 3.65 -12.32 -7.91
CA PHE A 143 4.74 -12.45 -8.87
C PHE A 143 4.43 -13.50 -9.95
N PRO A 144 3.48 -13.21 -10.85
CA PRO A 144 3.04 -14.14 -11.89
C PRO A 144 4.16 -14.43 -12.90
N ARG A 145 4.01 -15.55 -13.63
CA ARG A 145 4.88 -15.83 -14.78
C ARG A 145 4.75 -14.71 -15.82
N ARG A 146 5.83 -14.42 -16.56
CA ARG A 146 5.79 -13.41 -17.63
C ARG A 146 4.63 -13.70 -18.61
N GLY A 147 3.79 -12.68 -18.82
CA GLY A 147 2.61 -12.78 -19.70
C GLY A 147 1.36 -13.35 -19.04
N ALA A 148 1.44 -13.81 -17.79
CA ALA A 148 0.28 -14.15 -16.98
C ALA A 148 -0.09 -12.97 -16.06
N TYR A 149 -1.39 -12.78 -15.86
CA TYR A 149 -1.94 -11.94 -14.80
C TYR A 149 -2.74 -12.87 -13.92
N ASP A 150 -2.12 -13.38 -12.86
CA ASP A 150 -2.80 -14.20 -11.87
C ASP A 150 -2.80 -13.45 -10.55
N CYS A 151 -4.01 -13.11 -10.09
CA CYS A 151 -4.27 -12.49 -8.80
C CYS A 151 -5.10 -13.42 -7.88
N GLY A 152 -5.26 -14.69 -8.25
CA GLY A 152 -6.04 -15.67 -7.49
C GLY A 152 -5.22 -16.44 -6.45
N GLU A 153 -3.89 -16.39 -6.55
CA GLU A 153 -2.98 -17.05 -5.61
C GLU A 153 -2.70 -16.15 -4.37
N PRO A 154 -2.39 -16.75 -3.20
CA PRO A 154 -1.98 -15.99 -2.02
C PRO A 154 -0.71 -15.15 -2.31
N GLY A 155 -0.70 -13.90 -1.83
CA GLY A 155 0.50 -13.08 -1.91
C GLY A 155 1.67 -13.69 -1.16
N VAL A 156 2.86 -13.49 -1.71
CA VAL A 156 4.12 -14.00 -1.17
C VAL A 156 4.98 -12.84 -0.66
N SER A 157 5.99 -13.17 0.15
CA SER A 157 6.89 -12.14 0.66
C SER A 157 7.69 -11.48 -0.46
N GLY A 158 8.12 -10.25 -0.23
CA GLY A 158 8.92 -9.49 -1.18
C GLY A 158 9.09 -8.04 -0.75
N TRP A 159 9.51 -7.21 -1.69
CA TRP A 159 9.68 -5.78 -1.46
C TRP A 159 9.08 -4.96 -2.61
N ILE A 160 8.67 -3.74 -2.29
CA ILE A 160 8.16 -2.76 -3.25
C ILE A 160 8.79 -1.40 -2.98
N ASP A 161 9.30 -0.77 -4.03
CA ASP A 161 9.82 0.60 -4.00
C ASP A 161 8.76 1.56 -4.50
N LEU A 162 8.41 2.52 -3.66
CA LEU A 162 7.39 3.53 -3.96
C LEU A 162 8.01 4.93 -3.94
N ARG A 163 7.54 5.81 -4.82
CA ARG A 163 7.71 7.26 -4.67
C ARG A 163 6.36 7.89 -4.37
N VAL A 164 6.32 8.81 -3.42
CA VAL A 164 5.07 9.45 -3.00
C VAL A 164 5.18 10.95 -3.17
N SER A 165 4.21 11.54 -3.88
CA SER A 165 4.07 13.00 -4.02
C SER A 165 2.71 13.46 -3.50
N LEU A 166 2.65 14.63 -2.89
CA LEU A 166 1.42 15.19 -2.32
C LEU A 166 0.83 16.28 -3.21
N THR A 167 -0.46 16.13 -3.54
CA THR A 167 -1.22 17.14 -4.28
C THR A 167 -2.29 17.76 -3.39
N ARG A 168 -2.09 19.03 -3.04
CA ARG A 168 -3.01 19.77 -2.18
C ARG A 168 -4.38 19.97 -2.81
N ARG A 169 -5.44 19.77 -2.03
CA ARG A 169 -6.85 19.83 -2.50
C ARG A 169 -7.10 18.97 -3.74
N GLY A 170 -6.37 17.86 -3.86
CA GLY A 170 -6.41 17.00 -5.04
C GLY A 170 -7.78 16.38 -5.29
N VAL A 171 -8.51 16.04 -4.23
CA VAL A 171 -9.85 15.42 -4.34
C VAL A 171 -10.81 16.37 -5.06
N GLU A 172 -10.86 17.63 -4.62
CA GLU A 172 -11.71 18.65 -5.23
C GLU A 172 -11.27 18.97 -6.67
N ARG A 173 -9.96 19.19 -6.87
CA ARG A 173 -9.40 19.65 -8.16
C ARG A 173 -9.53 18.61 -9.27
N PHE A 174 -9.32 17.34 -8.94
CA PHE A 174 -9.28 16.25 -9.91
C PHE A 174 -10.44 15.27 -9.78
N ARG A 175 -11.39 15.55 -8.86
CA ARG A 175 -12.57 14.70 -8.57
C ARG A 175 -12.19 13.25 -8.25
N VAL A 176 -11.12 13.07 -7.49
CA VAL A 176 -10.62 11.76 -7.06
C VAL A 176 -11.47 11.23 -5.91
N THR A 177 -12.47 10.39 -6.21
CA THR A 177 -13.35 9.79 -5.18
C THR A 177 -12.90 8.39 -4.75
N GLY A 178 -11.92 7.82 -5.42
CA GLY A 178 -11.35 6.50 -5.16
C GLY A 178 -10.00 6.34 -5.86
N PRO A 179 -9.38 5.15 -5.78
CA PRO A 179 -8.12 4.87 -6.47
C PRO A 179 -8.25 5.08 -7.98
N MET A 180 -7.36 5.89 -8.57
CA MET A 180 -7.31 6.09 -10.02
C MET A 180 -5.93 5.75 -10.57
N LEU A 181 -5.90 4.84 -11.55
CA LEU A 181 -4.68 4.54 -12.30
C LEU A 181 -4.46 5.63 -13.35
N MET A 182 -3.28 6.22 -13.34
CA MET A 182 -2.84 7.09 -14.42
C MET A 182 -2.08 6.27 -15.46
N PRO A 183 -2.47 6.36 -16.75
CA PRO A 183 -1.64 5.81 -17.82
C PRO A 183 -0.28 6.52 -17.85
N ASP A 184 0.75 5.80 -18.29
CA ASP A 184 2.07 6.39 -18.54
C ASP A 184 1.89 7.59 -19.49
N PRO A 185 2.29 8.82 -19.10
CA PRO A 185 2.20 9.98 -19.98
C PRO A 185 3.06 9.82 -21.24
N SER A 186 4.01 8.88 -21.23
CA SER A 186 4.79 8.50 -22.41
C SER A 186 4.13 7.31 -23.08
N PRO A 187 3.38 7.49 -24.19
CA PRO A 187 2.95 6.35 -24.99
C PRO A 187 4.21 5.60 -25.44
N ARG A 188 4.33 4.33 -25.08
CA ARG A 188 5.27 3.44 -25.75
C ARG A 188 4.76 3.29 -27.18
N LEU A 189 5.35 4.06 -28.10
CA LEU A 189 5.18 3.84 -29.53
C LEU A 189 5.63 2.40 -29.80
N LEU A 190 4.67 1.54 -30.16
CA LEU A 190 4.92 0.19 -30.66
C LEU A 190 5.62 0.25 -32.01
#